data_AF-A0A8T7DK39-F1
#
_entry.id   AF-A0A8T7DK39-F1
#
_cell.length_a   1.000
_cell.length_b   1.000
_cell.length_c   1.000
_cell.angle_alpha   90.00
_cell.angle_beta   90.00
_cell.angle_gamma   90.00
#
_symmetry.space_group_name_H-M   'P 1'
#
loop_
_entity.id
_entity.type
_entity.pdbx_description
1 polymer ?
#
loop_
_entity_poly.entity_id
_entity_poly.type
_entity_poly.pdbx_seq_one_letter_code
_entity_poly.pdbx_strand_id
1 'polypeptide(L)'
;MNNKKLILNAFVACSVGTLAACSSSSDSTSTASPTSETPTTSSTIVGSIFAAPVNGADVSVKDMGGNTVAGPVMTNADGSYSIDVPDSALAFDLVFESTGGVFDDEATDAAGIGTDAGSLSALVAGGSLDATSSVHVTPGTTIHADLVTDYGKTATDAKTAFFTAFAYNPDFTIQPVDVTEPAALTANDLSRLSGFRALVFSQLAQNLGLTAAQQFDMFAALAQDLSDGTLDGVDANGPVAIGASGISLPADILSQYIATAASFTEATTASYTVQYEPSGMTTHGKDTFSLTITDGSGLPVTGLVDNGSLSLMPMMYMNDMMHSTPMGGITESASGVYDVIIYYLMPSRMMDGTTMGTWDLKVNIGSESAHFYPNVQMAMMTNTVRVQLKGINDTIIDMNGLEVPRTYNLFRDRLATLDGDNNDEFDVFIAPIETMTSFPALIDGMTLMSGMGGDPYLVDGITVEASVNDGTFVAGIDNGNGTWSFTGLTLNSGTGMEPVANTICVRLTVSGETKTTVDAEGNTVDCGTFTVTLPSM
;
A
#
# COMPACT_ATOMS: atom_id res chain seq x y z
N MET A 1 -7.00 -23.19 -2.55
CA MET A 1 -6.23 -21.93 -2.58
C MET A 1 -4.78 -22.33 -2.43
N ASN A 2 -4.00 -22.22 -3.49
CA ASN A 2 -2.55 -22.48 -3.42
C ASN A 2 -1.92 -21.25 -2.76
N ASN A 3 -1.38 -21.41 -1.55
CA ASN A 3 -0.56 -20.38 -0.92
C ASN A 3 0.65 -20.13 -1.84
N LYS A 4 0.77 -18.92 -2.39
CA LYS A 4 1.84 -18.57 -3.32
C LYS A 4 3.01 -18.01 -2.52
N LYS A 5 4.11 -18.75 -2.57
CA LYS A 5 5.35 -18.48 -1.83
C LYS A 5 6.23 -17.50 -2.58
N LEU A 6 6.89 -16.61 -1.84
CA LEU A 6 8.07 -15.89 -2.31
C LEU A 6 9.25 -16.89 -2.21
N ILE A 7 9.45 -17.75 -3.22
CA ILE A 7 10.42 -18.85 -3.14
C ILE A 7 11.83 -18.36 -3.45
N LEU A 8 12.72 -18.45 -2.45
CA LEU A 8 14.16 -18.28 -2.65
C LEU A 8 14.82 -19.58 -3.12
N ASN A 9 15.51 -19.56 -4.26
CA ASN A 9 16.48 -20.58 -4.64
C ASN A 9 17.84 -20.26 -4.01
N ALA A 10 18.27 -21.06 -3.04
CA ALA A 10 19.63 -20.97 -2.50
C ALA A 10 20.64 -21.56 -3.49
N PHE A 11 21.52 -20.74 -4.08
CA PHE A 11 22.70 -21.22 -4.80
C PHE A 11 24.01 -20.80 -4.09
N VAL A 12 24.86 -21.80 -3.87
CA VAL A 12 26.18 -21.68 -3.27
C VAL A 12 27.16 -21.09 -4.30
N ALA A 13 27.65 -19.87 -4.06
CA ALA A 13 28.68 -19.26 -4.90
C ALA A 13 30.09 -19.62 -4.39
N CYS A 14 30.81 -20.45 -5.16
CA CYS A 14 32.26 -20.61 -5.06
C CYS A 14 32.96 -19.47 -5.83
N SER A 15 33.63 -18.56 -5.14
CA SER A 15 34.47 -17.53 -5.76
C SER A 15 35.85 -18.10 -6.15
N VAL A 16 36.18 -18.07 -7.44
CA VAL A 16 37.58 -18.09 -7.91
C VAL A 16 37.85 -16.75 -8.56
N GLY A 17 38.68 -15.93 -7.92
CA GLY A 17 39.14 -14.66 -8.47
C GLY A 17 40.22 -14.85 -9.52
N THR A 18 40.25 -13.96 -10.50
CA THR A 18 41.51 -13.43 -11.05
C THR A 18 41.32 -11.99 -11.47
N LEU A 19 42.24 -11.13 -11.01
CA LEU A 19 42.47 -9.79 -11.52
C LEU A 19 43.07 -9.87 -12.93
N ALA A 20 42.65 -8.97 -13.82
CA ALA A 20 43.46 -8.57 -14.98
C ALA A 20 43.46 -7.03 -15.07
N ALA A 21 44.66 -6.47 -14.94
CA ALA A 21 44.96 -5.05 -14.92
C ALA A 21 45.07 -4.48 -16.35
N CYS A 22 44.80 -3.18 -16.45
CA CYS A 22 45.02 -2.34 -17.61
C CYS A 22 46.48 -2.38 -18.10
N SER A 23 46.68 -2.34 -19.42
CA SER A 23 47.90 -1.74 -19.97
C SER A 23 47.64 -1.00 -21.28
N SER A 24 48.31 0.13 -21.37
CA SER A 24 48.24 1.26 -22.30
C SER A 24 48.76 0.98 -23.71
N SER A 25 48.28 1.74 -24.70
CA SER A 25 49.03 2.02 -25.93
C SER A 25 48.77 3.45 -26.40
N SER A 26 49.86 4.19 -26.63
CA SER A 26 49.91 5.56 -27.16
C SER A 26 50.79 5.58 -28.41
N ASP A 27 50.31 6.18 -29.51
CA ASP A 27 51.03 7.03 -30.50
C ASP A 27 50.20 7.09 -31.82
N SER A 28 49.61 8.23 -32.20
CA SER A 28 50.13 9.34 -33.06
C SER A 28 50.19 8.93 -34.55
N THR A 29 49.67 9.63 -35.58
CA THR A 29 49.37 11.05 -35.90
C THR A 29 48.48 11.07 -37.18
N SER A 30 47.58 12.05 -37.34
CA SER A 30 47.53 12.96 -38.51
C SER A 30 46.25 13.80 -38.55
N THR A 31 46.44 15.01 -39.03
CA THR A 31 45.61 16.21 -39.00
C THR A 31 44.38 16.19 -39.91
N ALA A 32 43.22 16.51 -39.34
CA ALA A 32 42.18 17.31 -40.00
C ALA A 32 41.44 18.12 -38.92
N SER A 33 41.43 19.45 -39.04
CA SER A 33 40.59 20.32 -38.22
C SER A 33 39.11 20.00 -38.44
N PRO A 34 38.32 19.76 -37.38
CA PRO A 34 36.91 20.05 -37.44
C PRO A 34 36.70 21.52 -37.06
N THR A 35 35.79 22.14 -37.80
CA THR A 35 35.07 23.35 -37.41
C THR A 35 34.66 23.29 -35.94
N SER A 36 34.83 24.41 -35.25
CA SER A 36 34.47 24.59 -33.83
C SER A 36 32.97 24.39 -33.66
N GLU A 37 32.53 23.15 -33.43
CA GLU A 37 31.26 22.90 -32.79
C GLU A 37 31.38 23.40 -31.35
N THR A 38 30.42 24.24 -30.94
CA THR A 38 30.27 24.56 -29.53
C THR A 38 30.06 23.24 -28.81
N PRO A 39 30.79 22.93 -27.72
CA PRO A 39 30.57 21.67 -27.01
C PRO A 39 29.10 21.64 -26.60
N THR A 40 28.32 20.75 -27.20
CA THR A 40 26.98 20.43 -26.75
C THR A 40 27.17 19.76 -25.40
N THR A 41 26.85 20.49 -24.33
CA THR A 41 26.90 19.94 -22.99
C THR A 41 25.79 18.90 -22.86
N SER A 42 26.12 17.80 -22.20
CA SER A 42 25.20 16.70 -21.94
C SER A 42 25.30 16.31 -20.49
N SER A 43 24.17 15.88 -19.94
CA SER A 43 24.09 15.31 -18.60
C SER A 43 23.94 13.80 -18.72
N THR A 44 24.78 13.08 -17.99
CA THR A 44 24.67 11.62 -17.88
C THR A 44 23.50 11.29 -16.95
N ILE A 45 22.48 10.62 -17.49
CA ILE A 45 21.34 10.12 -16.74
C ILE A 45 21.53 8.62 -16.55
N VAL A 46 21.41 8.15 -15.31
CA VAL A 46 21.45 6.73 -14.98
C VAL A 46 20.05 6.20 -14.75
N GLY A 47 19.86 4.88 -14.78
CA GLY A 47 18.54 4.32 -14.64
C GLY A 47 18.52 2.81 -14.64
N SER A 48 17.31 2.25 -14.70
CA SER A 48 17.12 0.82 -14.91
C SER A 48 15.85 0.54 -15.71
N ILE A 49 15.85 -0.56 -16.46
CA ILE A 49 14.66 -1.14 -17.08
C ILE A 49 14.22 -2.35 -16.27
N PHE A 50 12.98 -2.36 -15.78
CA PHE A 50 12.57 -3.30 -14.75
C PHE A 50 11.12 -3.78 -14.89
N ALA A 51 10.94 -5.03 -15.28
CA ALA A 51 9.74 -5.86 -15.05
C ALA A 51 10.17 -7.16 -14.35
N ALA A 52 11.11 -7.05 -13.40
CA ALA A 52 12.35 -7.81 -13.22
C ALA A 52 13.53 -7.17 -13.98
N PRO A 53 14.78 -7.30 -13.50
CA PRO A 53 15.96 -6.75 -14.19
C PRO A 53 16.03 -7.16 -15.66
N VAL A 54 15.88 -6.21 -16.59
CA VAL A 54 15.92 -6.51 -18.04
C VAL A 54 17.34 -6.34 -18.57
N ASN A 55 17.98 -7.45 -18.92
CA ASN A 55 19.34 -7.51 -19.45
C ASN A 55 19.39 -7.32 -20.97
N GLY A 56 20.29 -6.46 -21.45
CA GLY A 56 20.55 -6.28 -22.88
C GLY A 56 19.44 -5.60 -23.69
N ALA A 57 18.58 -4.81 -23.04
CA ALA A 57 17.59 -3.98 -23.71
C ALA A 57 18.23 -2.71 -24.28
N ASP A 58 17.79 -2.27 -25.45
CA ASP A 58 18.18 -0.97 -26.02
C ASP A 58 17.34 0.13 -25.38
N VAL A 59 17.98 1.10 -24.74
CA VAL A 59 17.36 2.26 -24.09
C VAL A 59 17.62 3.52 -24.91
N SER A 60 16.55 4.19 -25.32
CA SER A 60 16.60 5.46 -26.04
C SER A 60 15.77 6.53 -25.33
N VAL A 61 16.15 7.79 -25.53
CA VAL A 61 15.36 8.94 -25.06
C VAL A 61 14.72 9.58 -26.28
N LYS A 62 13.41 9.80 -26.24
CA LYS A 62 12.64 10.44 -27.31
C LYS A 62 12.00 11.74 -26.82
N ASP A 63 11.78 12.66 -27.74
CA ASP A 63 10.88 13.79 -27.52
C ASP A 63 9.41 13.36 -27.67
N MET A 64 8.47 14.24 -27.30
CA MET A 64 7.03 13.99 -27.46
C MET A 64 6.56 13.86 -28.93
N GLY A 65 7.43 14.17 -29.90
CA GLY A 65 7.19 13.91 -31.33
C GLY A 65 7.67 12.54 -31.80
N GLY A 66 8.28 11.74 -30.91
CA GLY A 66 8.83 10.42 -31.19
C GLY A 66 10.24 10.44 -31.80
N ASN A 67 10.90 11.61 -31.87
CA ASN A 67 12.27 11.69 -32.39
C ASN A 67 13.26 11.27 -31.30
N THR A 68 14.23 10.43 -31.64
CA THR A 68 15.32 10.06 -30.74
C THR A 68 16.22 11.27 -30.44
N VAL A 69 16.31 11.62 -29.17
CA VAL A 69 17.14 12.67 -28.59
C VAL A 69 18.49 12.11 -28.12
N ALA A 70 18.49 10.89 -27.57
CA ALA A 70 19.70 10.20 -27.10
C ALA A 70 19.56 8.67 -27.21
N GLY A 71 20.70 7.97 -27.25
CA GLY A 71 20.77 6.51 -27.33
C GLY A 71 20.75 5.96 -28.77
N PRO A 72 20.60 4.63 -28.95
CA PRO A 72 20.38 3.66 -27.89
C PRO A 72 21.64 3.36 -27.06
N VAL A 73 21.45 2.99 -25.79
CA VAL A 73 22.47 2.33 -24.94
C VAL A 73 21.90 1.00 -24.44
N MET A 74 22.75 0.00 -24.18
CA MET A 74 22.28 -1.30 -23.69
C MET A 74 22.23 -1.34 -22.16
N THR A 75 21.22 -2.02 -21.61
CA THR A 75 21.17 -2.34 -20.18
C THR A 75 22.17 -3.43 -19.78
N ASN A 76 22.64 -3.37 -18.54
CA ASN A 76 23.42 -4.40 -17.88
C ASN A 76 22.53 -5.54 -17.37
N ALA A 77 23.14 -6.60 -16.83
CA ALA A 77 22.42 -7.76 -16.29
C ALA A 77 21.49 -7.44 -15.11
N ASP A 78 21.76 -6.38 -14.36
CA ASP A 78 20.91 -5.86 -13.28
C ASP A 78 19.84 -4.87 -13.80
N GLY A 79 19.66 -4.78 -15.11
CA GLY A 79 18.75 -3.84 -15.77
C GLY A 79 19.25 -2.40 -15.81
N SER A 80 20.39 -2.09 -15.21
CA SER A 80 20.90 -0.71 -15.14
C SER A 80 21.41 -0.20 -16.48
N TYR A 81 21.30 1.11 -16.71
CA TYR A 81 21.88 1.79 -17.87
C TYR A 81 22.46 3.17 -17.49
N SER A 82 23.25 3.73 -18.40
CA SER A 82 23.77 5.09 -18.34
C SER A 82 23.72 5.71 -19.74
N ILE A 83 23.08 6.87 -19.88
CA ILE A 83 22.86 7.54 -21.18
C ILE A 83 23.15 9.04 -21.06
N ASP A 84 23.88 9.58 -22.04
CA ASP A 84 24.15 11.02 -22.10
C ASP A 84 23.02 11.73 -22.86
N VAL A 85 22.32 12.63 -22.18
CA VAL A 85 21.22 13.42 -22.75
C VAL A 85 21.69 14.86 -22.98
N PRO A 86 21.49 15.44 -24.17
CA PRO A 86 21.83 16.84 -24.41
C PRO A 86 21.12 17.78 -23.43
N ASP A 87 21.85 18.70 -22.80
CA ASP A 87 21.27 19.62 -21.79
C ASP A 87 20.14 20.48 -22.37
N SER A 88 20.21 20.80 -23.67
CA SER A 88 19.16 21.53 -24.37
C SER A 88 17.83 20.77 -24.43
N ALA A 89 17.85 19.45 -24.32
CA ALA A 89 16.66 18.61 -24.35
C ALA A 89 16.02 18.46 -22.96
N LEU A 90 16.80 18.61 -21.88
CA LEU A 90 16.32 18.44 -20.50
C LEU A 90 15.22 19.44 -20.10
N ALA A 91 15.06 20.54 -20.84
CA ALA A 91 14.00 21.52 -20.63
C ALA A 91 12.61 21.07 -21.13
N PHE A 92 12.54 19.99 -21.91
CA PHE A 92 11.31 19.50 -22.54
C PHE A 92 10.91 18.15 -21.96
N ASP A 93 9.64 17.77 -22.14
CA ASP A 93 9.16 16.43 -21.77
C ASP A 93 9.89 15.37 -22.61
N LEU A 94 10.35 14.32 -21.94
CA LEU A 94 11.13 13.24 -22.53
C LEU A 94 10.49 11.90 -22.21
N VAL A 95 10.58 10.96 -23.16
CA VAL A 95 10.17 9.57 -22.98
C VAL A 95 11.42 8.69 -23.02
N PHE A 96 11.73 8.04 -21.90
CA PHE A 96 12.74 6.99 -21.86
C PHE A 96 12.05 5.70 -22.26
N GLU A 97 12.50 5.09 -23.35
CA GLU A 97 11.90 3.88 -23.92
C GLU A 97 12.96 2.79 -24.04
N SER A 98 12.59 1.57 -23.64
CA SER A 98 13.38 0.38 -23.89
C SER A 98 12.71 -0.57 -24.87
N THR A 99 13.51 -1.28 -25.66
CA THR A 99 13.05 -2.37 -26.52
C THR A 99 14.01 -3.56 -26.48
N GLY A 100 13.46 -4.78 -26.53
CA GLY A 100 14.24 -6.01 -26.54
C GLY A 100 14.87 -6.32 -25.18
N GLY A 101 15.90 -7.16 -25.18
CA GLY A 101 16.51 -7.70 -23.97
C GLY A 101 15.79 -8.94 -23.45
N VAL A 102 16.27 -9.46 -22.32
CA VAL A 102 15.71 -10.63 -21.63
C VAL A 102 15.60 -10.37 -20.14
N PHE A 103 14.61 -10.97 -19.51
CA PHE A 103 14.38 -10.88 -18.06
C PHE A 103 13.94 -12.24 -17.52
N ASP A 104 14.12 -12.46 -16.22
CA ASP A 104 13.59 -13.63 -15.53
C ASP A 104 12.31 -13.22 -14.82
N ASP A 105 11.16 -13.67 -15.31
CA ASP A 105 9.86 -13.29 -14.74
C ASP A 105 9.66 -13.88 -13.34
N GLU A 106 9.44 -13.03 -12.35
CA GLU A 106 9.41 -13.45 -10.95
C GLU A 106 8.18 -14.32 -10.59
N ALA A 107 7.11 -14.32 -11.41
CA ALA A 107 5.91 -15.12 -11.16
C ALA A 107 5.89 -16.46 -11.90
N THR A 108 6.47 -16.56 -13.10
CA THR A 108 6.37 -17.75 -13.97
C THR A 108 7.68 -18.49 -14.16
N ASP A 109 8.82 -17.80 -14.09
CA ASP A 109 10.09 -18.36 -14.53
C ASP A 109 10.92 -18.84 -13.34
N ALA A 110 11.66 -19.93 -13.55
CA ALA A 110 12.80 -20.21 -12.69
C ALA A 110 13.93 -19.25 -13.08
N ALA A 111 14.69 -18.76 -12.10
CA ALA A 111 15.85 -17.90 -12.34
C ALA A 111 16.78 -18.47 -13.43
N GLY A 112 17.17 -17.62 -14.39
CA GLY A 112 18.07 -17.93 -15.49
C GLY A 112 17.44 -18.55 -16.73
N ILE A 113 16.10 -18.53 -16.88
CA ILE A 113 15.43 -18.96 -18.13
C ILE A 113 15.63 -17.92 -19.24
N GLY A 114 15.54 -16.63 -18.90
CA GLY A 114 15.60 -15.51 -19.84
C GLY A 114 14.42 -15.52 -20.81
N THR A 115 13.37 -14.77 -20.51
CA THR A 115 12.24 -14.50 -21.39
C THR A 115 12.46 -13.19 -22.16
N ASP A 116 12.08 -13.15 -23.44
CA ASP A 116 12.16 -11.94 -24.26
C ASP A 116 11.33 -10.81 -23.63
N ALA A 117 11.97 -9.66 -23.39
CA ALA A 117 11.31 -8.46 -22.92
C ALA A 117 10.66 -7.69 -24.07
N GLY A 118 9.49 -7.10 -23.79
CA GLY A 118 8.79 -6.19 -24.70
C GLY A 118 9.28 -4.75 -24.56
N SER A 119 8.40 -3.80 -24.89
CA SER A 119 8.70 -2.38 -24.68
C SER A 119 8.27 -1.92 -23.28
N LEU A 120 9.08 -1.05 -22.68
CA LEU A 120 8.74 -0.34 -21.47
C LEU A 120 9.10 1.14 -21.65
N SER A 121 8.37 2.02 -20.97
CA SER A 121 8.53 3.46 -21.12
C SER A 121 8.34 4.22 -19.80
N ALA A 122 8.94 5.40 -19.72
CA ALA A 122 8.72 6.37 -18.64
C ALA A 122 8.67 7.78 -19.21
N LEU A 123 7.58 8.49 -18.93
CA LEU A 123 7.43 9.91 -19.24
C LEU A 123 8.04 10.74 -18.12
N VAL A 124 8.94 11.65 -18.48
CA VAL A 124 9.62 12.56 -17.57
C VAL A 124 9.32 14.00 -17.96
N ALA A 125 8.90 14.81 -17.00
CA ALA A 125 8.53 16.20 -17.24
C ALA A 125 9.76 17.08 -17.54
N GLY A 126 9.59 18.04 -18.45
CA GLY A 126 10.63 19.00 -18.80
C GLY A 126 11.12 19.79 -17.60
N GLY A 127 12.44 19.92 -17.49
CA GLY A 127 13.13 20.61 -16.40
C GLY A 127 13.22 19.83 -15.11
N SER A 128 12.79 18.56 -15.06
CA SER A 128 12.87 17.73 -13.84
C SER A 128 14.15 16.91 -13.72
N LEU A 129 15.00 16.88 -14.76
CA LEU A 129 16.24 16.11 -14.78
C LEU A 129 17.48 17.00 -14.75
N ASP A 130 18.50 16.51 -14.05
CA ASP A 130 19.87 17.01 -14.02
C ASP A 130 20.88 15.84 -14.01
N ALA A 131 22.18 16.17 -13.96
CA ALA A 131 23.26 15.18 -13.97
C ALA A 131 23.31 14.24 -12.73
N THR A 132 22.47 14.46 -11.73
CA THR A 132 22.33 13.57 -10.55
C THR A 132 21.04 12.76 -10.57
N SER A 133 20.18 13.00 -11.56
CA SER A 133 18.88 12.35 -11.67
C SER A 133 19.01 10.92 -12.17
N SER A 134 18.06 10.08 -11.76
CA SER A 134 17.89 8.74 -12.28
C SER A 134 16.48 8.53 -12.83
N VAL A 135 16.38 7.67 -13.85
CA VAL A 135 15.10 7.31 -14.48
C VAL A 135 14.97 5.80 -14.51
N HIS A 136 14.01 5.28 -13.75
CA HIS A 136 13.73 3.86 -13.63
C HIS A 136 12.41 3.55 -14.32
N VAL A 137 12.47 2.69 -15.32
CA VAL A 137 11.36 2.32 -16.19
C VAL A 137 10.74 1.02 -15.66
N THR A 138 9.43 1.04 -15.39
CA THR A 138 8.66 -0.07 -14.79
C THR A 138 7.33 -0.28 -15.53
N PRO A 139 6.58 -1.37 -15.28
CA PRO A 139 5.23 -1.54 -15.81
C PRO A 139 4.31 -0.35 -15.50
N GLY A 140 4.38 0.18 -14.27
CA GLY A 140 3.57 1.33 -13.86
C GLY A 140 3.91 2.62 -14.61
N THR A 141 5.21 2.92 -14.79
CA THR A 141 5.61 4.10 -15.59
C THR A 141 5.25 3.94 -17.06
N THR A 142 5.23 2.71 -17.57
CA THR A 142 4.89 2.37 -18.96
C THR A 142 3.43 2.65 -19.23
N ILE A 143 2.52 2.08 -18.42
CA ILE A 143 1.08 2.33 -18.53
C ILE A 143 0.78 3.83 -18.43
N HIS A 144 1.44 4.55 -17.52
CA HIS A 144 1.28 5.99 -17.39
C HIS A 144 1.80 6.77 -18.62
N ALA A 145 2.94 6.39 -19.17
CA ALA A 145 3.48 7.03 -20.38
C ALA A 145 2.57 6.79 -21.59
N ASP A 146 2.10 5.55 -21.80
CA ASP A 146 1.23 5.17 -22.91
C ASP A 146 -0.11 5.93 -22.88
N LEU A 147 -0.68 6.16 -21.68
CA LEU A 147 -1.87 7.01 -21.52
C LEU A 147 -1.68 8.43 -22.11
N VAL A 148 -0.46 8.96 -22.04
CA VAL A 148 -0.11 10.30 -22.55
C VAL A 148 0.27 10.22 -24.03
N THR A 149 1.18 9.33 -24.40
CA THR A 149 1.75 9.28 -25.75
C THR A 149 0.80 8.70 -26.78
N ASP A 150 0.05 7.65 -26.40
CA ASP A 150 -0.73 6.85 -27.34
C ASP A 150 -2.21 7.20 -27.27
N TYR A 151 -2.70 7.56 -26.07
CA TYR A 151 -4.11 7.90 -25.83
C TYR A 151 -4.37 9.39 -25.59
N GLY A 152 -3.33 10.24 -25.66
CA GLY A 152 -3.47 11.69 -25.69
C GLY A 152 -4.02 12.32 -24.41
N LYS A 153 -3.94 11.62 -23.26
CA LYS A 153 -4.26 12.24 -21.96
C LYS A 153 -3.21 13.30 -21.61
N THR A 154 -3.62 14.31 -20.84
CA THR A 154 -2.64 15.17 -20.17
C THR A 154 -1.91 14.36 -19.09
N ALA A 155 -0.69 14.76 -18.72
CA ALA A 155 0.05 14.09 -17.63
C ALA A 155 -0.75 14.09 -16.30
N THR A 156 -1.53 15.13 -16.04
CA THR A 156 -2.40 15.19 -14.85
C THR A 156 -3.55 14.19 -14.94
N ASP A 157 -4.24 14.10 -16.08
CA ASP A 157 -5.35 13.17 -16.26
C ASP A 157 -4.86 11.71 -16.28
N ALA A 158 -3.69 11.45 -16.87
CA ALA A 158 -3.05 10.13 -16.84
C ALA A 158 -2.69 9.72 -15.40
N LYS A 159 -2.11 10.64 -14.61
CA LYS A 159 -1.85 10.42 -13.18
C LYS A 159 -3.12 10.10 -12.41
N THR A 160 -4.19 10.87 -12.60
CA THR A 160 -5.48 10.65 -11.93
C THR A 160 -6.11 9.31 -12.32
N ALA A 161 -6.12 8.97 -13.61
CA ALA A 161 -6.65 7.70 -14.09
C ALA A 161 -5.85 6.52 -13.50
N PHE A 162 -4.51 6.60 -13.56
CA PHE A 162 -3.63 5.59 -12.99
C PHE A 162 -3.84 5.41 -11.48
N PHE A 163 -3.87 6.51 -10.71
CA PHE A 163 -4.13 6.44 -9.27
C PHE A 163 -5.49 5.82 -8.96
N THR A 164 -6.52 6.16 -9.74
CA THR A 164 -7.87 5.59 -9.58
C THR A 164 -7.86 4.08 -9.82
N ALA A 165 -7.13 3.60 -10.82
CA ALA A 165 -7.02 2.17 -11.11
C ALA A 165 -6.15 1.42 -10.10
N PHE A 166 -4.96 1.91 -9.77
CA PHE A 166 -3.95 1.12 -9.05
C PHE A 166 -3.67 1.58 -7.62
N ALA A 167 -4.27 2.69 -7.16
CA ALA A 167 -4.13 3.23 -5.81
C ALA A 167 -2.70 3.66 -5.42
N TYR A 168 -1.89 4.01 -6.41
CA TYR A 168 -0.59 4.67 -6.27
C TYR A 168 -0.24 5.44 -7.55
N ASN A 169 0.80 6.28 -7.52
CA ASN A 169 1.39 6.87 -8.72
C ASN A 169 2.77 6.25 -8.99
N PRO A 170 3.10 5.92 -10.24
CA PRO A 170 4.42 5.42 -10.58
C PRO A 170 5.44 6.54 -10.36
N ASP A 171 6.60 6.17 -9.82
CA ASP A 171 7.69 7.09 -9.53
C ASP A 171 8.97 6.57 -10.18
N PHE A 172 9.38 7.23 -11.26
CA PHE A 172 10.58 6.84 -12.01
C PHE A 172 11.88 7.15 -11.25
N THR A 173 11.84 7.92 -10.15
CA THR A 173 13.05 8.27 -9.38
C THR A 173 13.46 7.17 -8.40
N ILE A 174 12.56 6.21 -8.14
CA ILE A 174 12.79 5.11 -7.20
C ILE A 174 13.31 3.88 -7.95
N GLN A 175 14.55 3.48 -7.67
CA GLN A 175 15.12 2.26 -8.20
C GLN A 175 14.37 1.02 -7.65
N PRO A 176 13.71 0.22 -8.50
CA PRO A 176 13.10 -1.04 -8.08
C PRO A 176 14.16 -2.10 -7.80
N VAL A 177 13.81 -3.07 -6.96
CA VAL A 177 14.62 -4.28 -6.71
C VAL A 177 13.75 -5.51 -6.87
N ASP A 178 14.33 -6.61 -7.34
CA ASP A 178 13.64 -7.90 -7.38
C ASP A 178 13.43 -8.41 -5.95
N VAL A 179 12.19 -8.34 -5.48
CA VAL A 179 11.82 -8.73 -4.10
C VAL A 179 11.88 -10.23 -3.86
N THR A 180 12.03 -11.05 -4.91
CA THR A 180 12.21 -12.49 -4.80
C THR A 180 13.67 -12.90 -4.60
N GLU A 181 14.61 -11.98 -4.84
CA GLU A 181 16.05 -12.22 -4.73
C GLU A 181 16.64 -11.75 -3.39
N PRO A 182 17.69 -12.42 -2.85
CA PRO A 182 18.27 -12.08 -1.55
C PRO A 182 18.79 -10.63 -1.47
N ALA A 183 19.21 -10.05 -2.60
CA ALA A 183 19.74 -8.69 -2.67
C ALA A 183 18.73 -7.64 -2.18
N ALA A 184 17.42 -7.90 -2.36
CA ALA A 184 16.36 -6.99 -1.93
C ALA A 184 16.26 -6.82 -0.41
N LEU A 185 16.81 -7.74 0.39
CA LEU A 185 16.77 -7.67 1.85
C LEU A 185 17.56 -6.47 2.42
N THR A 186 18.45 -5.89 1.62
CA THR A 186 19.24 -4.70 1.99
C THR A 186 18.74 -3.41 1.36
N ALA A 187 17.72 -3.49 0.49
CA ALA A 187 17.13 -2.34 -0.15
C ALA A 187 16.19 -1.58 0.80
N ASN A 188 15.99 -0.28 0.53
CA ASN A 188 15.02 0.51 1.29
C ASN A 188 13.58 0.12 0.92
N ASP A 189 12.63 0.47 1.79
CA ASP A 189 11.22 0.08 1.65
C ASP A 189 10.58 0.59 0.35
N LEU A 190 10.95 1.79 -0.14
CA LEU A 190 10.40 2.33 -1.39
C LEU A 190 10.88 1.54 -2.61
N SER A 191 12.16 1.15 -2.62
CA SER A 191 12.72 0.28 -3.66
C SER A 191 12.05 -1.10 -3.67
N ARG A 192 11.83 -1.70 -2.48
CA ARG A 192 11.12 -2.98 -2.34
C ARG A 192 9.66 -2.85 -2.79
N LEU A 193 8.97 -1.78 -2.42
CA LEU A 193 7.59 -1.52 -2.85
C LEU A 193 7.48 -1.33 -4.38
N SER A 194 8.44 -0.64 -4.99
CA SER A 194 8.48 -0.48 -6.46
C SER A 194 8.66 -1.83 -7.16
N GLY A 195 9.58 -2.66 -6.68
CA GLY A 195 9.77 -4.04 -7.16
C GLY A 195 8.55 -4.94 -6.96
N PHE A 196 7.94 -4.88 -5.77
CA PHE A 196 6.70 -5.61 -5.48
C PHE A 196 5.58 -5.26 -6.47
N ARG A 197 5.42 -3.99 -6.85
CA ARG A 197 4.42 -3.58 -7.83
C ARG A 197 4.67 -4.18 -9.21
N ALA A 198 5.92 -4.33 -9.63
CA ALA A 198 6.27 -5.04 -10.86
C ALA A 198 5.90 -6.54 -10.77
N LEU A 199 6.24 -7.19 -9.66
CA LEU A 199 5.85 -8.58 -9.38
C LEU A 199 4.32 -8.77 -9.39
N VAL A 200 3.54 -7.81 -8.88
CA VAL A 200 2.06 -7.88 -8.96
C VAL A 200 1.57 -7.93 -10.40
N PHE A 201 2.17 -7.16 -11.31
CA PHE A 201 1.81 -7.18 -12.72
C PHE A 201 2.21 -8.50 -13.41
N SER A 202 3.42 -8.99 -13.14
CA SER A 202 3.87 -10.31 -13.61
C SER A 202 2.90 -11.42 -13.13
N GLN A 203 2.53 -11.38 -11.85
CA GLN A 203 1.56 -12.33 -11.28
C GLN A 203 0.15 -12.18 -11.86
N LEU A 204 -0.28 -10.96 -12.17
CA LEU A 204 -1.56 -10.71 -12.84
C LEU A 204 -1.56 -11.32 -14.25
N ALA A 205 -0.47 -11.15 -15.02
CA ALA A 205 -0.34 -11.76 -16.34
C ALA A 205 -0.46 -13.29 -16.26
N GLN A 206 0.22 -13.93 -15.31
CA GLN A 206 0.07 -15.36 -15.07
C GLN A 206 -1.37 -15.75 -14.70
N ASN A 207 -2.06 -14.98 -13.85
CA ASN A 207 -3.43 -15.24 -13.45
C ASN A 207 -4.41 -15.15 -14.64
N LEU A 208 -4.12 -14.28 -15.62
CA LEU A 208 -4.87 -14.16 -16.88
C LEU A 208 -4.53 -15.27 -17.90
N GLY A 209 -3.57 -16.14 -17.60
CA GLY A 209 -3.12 -17.21 -18.49
C GLY A 209 -2.19 -16.75 -19.60
N LEU A 210 -1.55 -15.59 -19.43
CA LEU A 210 -0.53 -15.07 -20.34
C LEU A 210 0.84 -15.69 -20.07
N THR A 211 1.70 -15.73 -21.08
CA THR A 211 3.14 -15.99 -20.89
C THR A 211 3.85 -14.77 -20.33
N ALA A 212 5.05 -14.94 -19.77
CA ALA A 212 5.88 -13.84 -19.29
C ALA A 212 6.11 -12.77 -20.38
N ALA A 213 6.39 -13.15 -21.64
CA ALA A 213 6.56 -12.19 -22.73
C ALA A 213 5.27 -11.43 -23.10
N GLN A 214 4.10 -12.03 -22.86
CA GLN A 214 2.81 -11.39 -23.14
C GLN A 214 2.42 -10.33 -22.09
N GLN A 215 3.15 -10.21 -20.98
CA GLN A 215 2.84 -9.18 -19.98
C GLN A 215 3.04 -7.75 -20.53
N PHE A 216 3.96 -7.56 -21.48
CA PHE A 216 4.19 -6.25 -22.08
C PHE A 216 3.00 -5.83 -22.98
N ASP A 217 2.38 -6.78 -23.69
CA ASP A 217 1.12 -6.55 -24.40
C ASP A 217 -0.03 -6.23 -23.40
N MET A 218 0.01 -6.82 -22.21
CA MET A 218 -0.95 -6.52 -21.14
C MET A 218 -0.81 -5.08 -20.65
N PHE A 219 0.40 -4.53 -20.55
CA PHE A 219 0.59 -3.12 -20.13
C PHE A 219 -0.06 -2.15 -21.12
N ALA A 220 0.15 -2.37 -22.42
CA ALA A 220 -0.50 -1.59 -23.47
C ALA A 220 -2.03 -1.73 -23.42
N ALA A 221 -2.54 -2.95 -23.20
CA ALA A 221 -3.98 -3.19 -23.04
C ALA A 221 -4.56 -2.50 -21.81
N LEU A 222 -3.85 -2.49 -20.67
CA LEU A 222 -4.29 -1.79 -19.46
C LEU A 222 -4.32 -0.27 -19.67
N ALA A 223 -3.36 0.29 -20.42
CA ALA A 223 -3.40 1.70 -20.80
C ALA A 223 -4.57 2.01 -21.76
N GLN A 224 -4.89 1.10 -22.69
CA GLN A 224 -6.05 1.22 -23.58
C GLN A 224 -7.38 1.24 -22.82
N ASP A 225 -7.57 0.26 -21.93
CA ASP A 225 -8.75 0.16 -21.06
C ASP A 225 -8.89 1.44 -20.23
N LEU A 226 -7.81 1.84 -19.56
CA LEU A 226 -7.76 3.03 -18.72
C LEU A 226 -7.84 4.36 -19.48
N SER A 227 -7.82 4.34 -20.82
CA SER A 227 -7.89 5.55 -21.64
C SER A 227 -9.22 6.29 -21.51
N ASP A 228 -10.32 5.60 -21.16
CA ASP A 228 -11.62 6.22 -20.90
C ASP A 228 -11.86 6.59 -19.42
N GLY A 229 -10.90 6.25 -18.55
CA GLY A 229 -10.91 6.58 -17.12
C GLY A 229 -11.38 5.43 -16.21
N THR A 230 -11.75 4.28 -16.77
CA THR A 230 -12.12 3.08 -16.01
C THR A 230 -11.22 1.89 -16.33
N LEU A 231 -11.17 0.91 -15.44
CA LEU A 231 -10.41 -0.34 -15.66
C LEU A 231 -11.38 -1.51 -15.59
N ASP A 232 -12.20 -1.66 -16.62
CA ASP A 232 -13.34 -2.57 -16.71
C ASP A 232 -13.30 -3.45 -17.97
N GLY A 233 -12.12 -3.60 -18.58
CA GLY A 233 -11.84 -4.48 -19.71
C GLY A 233 -12.42 -4.00 -21.05
N VAL A 234 -12.93 -2.76 -21.11
CA VAL A 234 -13.52 -2.16 -22.31
C VAL A 234 -12.98 -0.75 -22.50
N ASP A 235 -12.76 -0.37 -23.75
CA ASP A 235 -12.52 1.02 -24.11
C ASP A 235 -13.77 1.61 -24.80
N ALA A 236 -13.64 2.84 -25.31
CA ALA A 236 -14.71 3.49 -26.08
C ALA A 236 -15.17 2.71 -27.34
N ASN A 237 -14.40 1.72 -27.80
CA ASN A 237 -14.66 0.91 -28.99
C ASN A 237 -15.12 -0.54 -28.66
N GLY A 238 -15.06 -0.96 -27.40
CA GLY A 238 -15.51 -2.27 -26.92
C GLY A 238 -14.44 -3.03 -26.13
N PRO A 239 -14.54 -4.37 -26.05
CA PRO A 239 -13.59 -5.18 -25.30
C PRO A 239 -12.14 -5.01 -25.78
N VAL A 240 -11.23 -4.79 -24.83
CA VAL A 240 -9.80 -4.61 -25.12
C VAL A 240 -9.10 -5.95 -25.25
N ALA A 241 -8.36 -6.16 -26.34
CA ALA A 241 -7.57 -7.36 -26.58
C ALA A 241 -6.14 -7.20 -26.06
N ILE A 242 -5.55 -8.28 -25.53
CA ILE A 242 -4.16 -8.30 -25.06
C ILE A 242 -3.27 -8.74 -26.22
N GLY A 243 -2.76 -7.77 -26.98
CA GLY A 243 -1.89 -8.02 -28.13
C GLY A 243 -2.46 -9.08 -29.09
N ALA A 244 -1.60 -10.01 -29.51
CA ALA A 244 -1.97 -11.13 -30.39
C ALA A 244 -2.31 -12.43 -29.62
N SER A 245 -2.54 -12.37 -28.31
CA SER A 245 -2.74 -13.56 -27.46
C SER A 245 -4.07 -14.30 -27.71
N GLY A 246 -5.06 -13.63 -28.28
CA GLY A 246 -6.44 -14.14 -28.36
C GLY A 246 -7.21 -14.04 -27.04
N ILE A 247 -6.63 -13.40 -26.02
CA ILE A 247 -7.24 -13.11 -24.72
C ILE A 247 -7.63 -11.62 -24.70
N SER A 248 -8.81 -11.32 -24.13
CA SER A 248 -9.25 -9.96 -23.84
C SER A 248 -9.12 -9.66 -22.35
N LEU A 249 -8.95 -8.39 -21.99
CA LEU A 249 -9.04 -7.98 -20.61
C LEU A 249 -10.43 -8.35 -20.06
N PRO A 250 -10.49 -9.03 -18.90
CA PRO A 250 -11.76 -9.41 -18.30
C PRO A 250 -12.44 -8.18 -17.68
N ALA A 251 -13.77 -8.20 -17.62
CA ALA A 251 -14.54 -7.07 -17.09
C ALA A 251 -14.30 -6.78 -15.60
N ASP A 252 -13.73 -7.75 -14.87
CA ASP A 252 -13.35 -7.62 -13.46
C ASP A 252 -11.84 -7.42 -13.28
N ILE A 253 -11.10 -6.96 -14.30
CA ILE A 253 -9.64 -6.79 -14.30
C ILE A 253 -9.13 -5.99 -13.09
N LEU A 254 -9.83 -4.93 -12.69
CA LEU A 254 -9.49 -4.18 -11.48
C LEU A 254 -9.58 -5.05 -10.22
N SER A 255 -10.63 -5.86 -10.10
CA SER A 255 -10.78 -6.78 -8.99
C SER A 255 -9.70 -7.87 -9.00
N GLN A 256 -9.29 -8.33 -10.18
CA GLN A 256 -8.20 -9.30 -10.32
C GLN A 256 -6.83 -8.70 -9.94
N TYR A 257 -6.56 -7.44 -10.31
CA TYR A 257 -5.36 -6.72 -9.86
C TYR A 257 -5.31 -6.62 -8.33
N ILE A 258 -6.41 -6.17 -7.71
CA ILE A 258 -6.51 -6.01 -6.26
C ILE A 258 -6.35 -7.37 -5.54
N ALA A 259 -7.01 -8.41 -6.04
CA ALA A 259 -6.89 -9.76 -5.50
C ALA A 259 -5.46 -10.31 -5.66
N THR A 260 -4.78 -9.98 -6.76
CA THR A 260 -3.40 -10.37 -7.00
C THR A 260 -2.46 -9.72 -5.97
N ALA A 261 -2.56 -8.41 -5.77
CA ALA A 261 -1.76 -7.69 -4.78
C ALA A 261 -1.97 -8.23 -3.34
N ALA A 262 -3.22 -8.51 -2.97
CA ALA A 262 -3.55 -9.05 -1.64
C ALA A 262 -3.20 -10.54 -1.46
N SER A 263 -2.90 -11.26 -2.54
CA SER A 263 -2.58 -12.70 -2.47
C SER A 263 -1.16 -13.01 -1.97
N PHE A 264 -0.29 -12.01 -1.90
CA PHE A 264 1.06 -12.13 -1.35
C PHE A 264 1.01 -12.09 0.18
N THR A 265 0.85 -13.26 0.77
CA THR A 265 0.68 -13.43 2.22
C THR A 265 1.94 -13.96 2.94
N GLU A 266 3.02 -14.23 2.21
CA GLU A 266 4.28 -14.71 2.77
C GLU A 266 5.39 -13.73 2.41
N ALA A 267 6.22 -13.36 3.38
CA ALA A 267 7.37 -12.49 3.16
C ALA A 267 8.57 -12.99 3.95
N THR A 268 9.75 -12.97 3.34
CA THR A 268 11.01 -13.34 3.97
C THR A 268 11.81 -12.09 4.29
N THR A 269 12.41 -12.09 5.48
CA THR A 269 13.40 -11.11 5.94
C THR A 269 14.78 -11.79 6.02
N ALA A 270 15.80 -11.11 6.55
CA ALA A 270 17.12 -11.71 6.69
C ALA A 270 17.12 -12.94 7.62
N SER A 271 16.30 -12.91 8.67
CA SER A 271 16.27 -13.96 9.70
C SER A 271 14.95 -14.72 9.78
N TYR A 272 13.87 -14.16 9.23
CA TYR A 272 12.51 -14.65 9.48
C TYR A 272 11.73 -14.92 8.20
N THR A 273 10.78 -15.84 8.27
CA THR A 273 9.65 -15.92 7.35
C THR A 273 8.40 -15.53 8.11
N VAL A 274 7.67 -14.55 7.58
CA VAL A 274 6.43 -14.03 8.14
C VAL A 274 5.29 -14.40 7.21
N GLN A 275 4.31 -15.12 7.72
CA GLN A 275 3.09 -15.48 7.02
C GLN A 275 1.93 -14.68 7.63
N TYR A 276 1.27 -13.88 6.81
CA TYR A 276 0.05 -13.13 7.11
C TYR A 276 -1.18 -14.00 6.84
N GLU A 277 -2.06 -14.13 7.83
CA GLU A 277 -3.24 -14.99 7.75
C GLU A 277 -4.49 -14.18 8.10
N PRO A 278 -5.13 -13.51 7.11
CA PRO A 278 -6.35 -12.78 7.34
C PRO A 278 -7.47 -13.73 7.79
N SER A 279 -8.26 -13.32 8.79
CA SER A 279 -9.38 -14.15 9.29
C SER A 279 -10.59 -14.19 8.34
N GLY A 280 -10.57 -13.38 7.29
CA GLY A 280 -11.63 -13.26 6.29
C GLY A 280 -11.35 -12.09 5.34
N MET A 281 -12.41 -11.51 4.78
CA MET A 281 -12.27 -10.24 4.07
C MET A 281 -12.01 -9.13 5.07
N THR A 282 -10.88 -8.46 4.97
CA THR A 282 -10.57 -7.28 5.77
C THR A 282 -11.55 -6.16 5.45
N THR A 283 -12.15 -5.57 6.48
CA THR A 283 -13.10 -4.46 6.36
C THR A 283 -12.69 -3.27 7.21
N HIS A 284 -13.13 -2.06 6.86
CA HIS A 284 -12.90 -0.90 7.74
C HIS A 284 -13.63 -1.08 9.08
N GLY A 285 -13.08 -0.52 10.14
CA GLY A 285 -13.41 -0.90 11.51
C GLY A 285 -12.41 -1.93 12.04
N LYS A 286 -12.84 -2.76 12.99
CA LYS A 286 -12.00 -3.82 13.56
C LYS A 286 -11.74 -4.92 12.53
N ASP A 287 -10.48 -5.26 12.37
CA ASP A 287 -10.01 -6.46 11.70
C ASP A 287 -9.12 -7.27 12.65
N THR A 288 -9.18 -8.59 12.51
CA THR A 288 -8.35 -9.53 13.27
C THR A 288 -7.69 -10.50 12.32
N PHE A 289 -6.41 -10.79 12.54
CA PHE A 289 -5.66 -11.73 11.73
C PHE A 289 -4.53 -12.33 12.55
N SER A 290 -3.93 -13.39 12.03
CA SER A 290 -2.77 -14.02 12.67
C SER A 290 -1.52 -13.80 11.83
N LEU A 291 -0.37 -13.71 12.50
CA LEU A 291 0.95 -13.76 11.90
C LEU A 291 1.64 -15.02 12.37
N THR A 292 2.08 -15.87 11.45
CA THR A 292 2.96 -16.99 11.76
C THR A 292 4.40 -16.58 11.44
N ILE A 293 5.27 -16.57 12.45
CA ILE A 293 6.68 -16.15 12.34
C ILE A 293 7.59 -17.34 12.62
N THR A 294 8.43 -17.66 11.65
CA THR A 294 9.44 -18.72 11.74
C THR A 294 10.84 -18.18 11.44
N ASP A 295 11.87 -18.82 11.98
CA ASP A 295 13.26 -18.50 11.65
C ASP A 295 13.68 -19.11 10.30
N GLY A 296 14.91 -18.83 9.85
CA GLY A 296 15.46 -19.39 8.61
C GLY A 296 15.57 -20.93 8.55
N SER A 297 15.34 -21.63 9.67
CA SER A 297 15.25 -23.10 9.72
C SER A 297 13.81 -23.62 9.73
N GLY A 298 12.82 -22.73 9.70
CA GLY A 298 11.40 -23.04 9.77
C GLY A 298 10.88 -23.33 11.18
N LEU A 299 11.65 -23.00 12.22
CA LEU A 299 11.21 -23.15 13.61
C LEU A 299 10.39 -21.93 14.05
N PRO A 300 9.31 -22.12 14.84
CA PRO A 300 8.50 -21.02 15.33
C PRO A 300 9.32 -20.11 16.26
N VAL A 301 9.23 -18.80 16.06
CA VAL A 301 9.90 -17.80 16.89
C VAL A 301 8.92 -17.30 17.93
N THR A 302 9.27 -17.41 19.22
CA THR A 302 8.37 -17.09 20.34
C THR A 302 8.89 -15.91 21.18
N GLY A 303 8.01 -15.31 21.99
CA GLY A 303 8.34 -14.25 22.95
C GLY A 303 8.60 -12.87 22.34
N LEU A 304 8.27 -12.66 21.06
CA LEU A 304 8.54 -11.38 20.37
C LEU A 304 7.69 -10.21 20.89
N VAL A 305 6.50 -10.47 21.42
CA VAL A 305 5.67 -9.45 22.06
C VAL A 305 6.24 -9.10 23.44
N ASP A 306 6.54 -10.10 24.25
CA ASP A 306 7.05 -9.92 25.63
C ASP A 306 8.39 -9.19 25.69
N ASN A 307 9.24 -9.39 24.68
CA ASN A 307 10.52 -8.70 24.56
C ASN A 307 10.46 -7.37 23.79
N GLY A 308 9.27 -6.97 23.30
CA GLY A 308 9.04 -5.73 22.56
C GLY A 308 9.64 -5.68 21.15
N SER A 309 10.01 -6.83 20.58
CA SER A 309 10.62 -6.88 19.23
C SER A 309 9.59 -6.91 18.12
N LEU A 310 8.36 -7.38 18.37
CA LEU A 310 7.28 -7.38 17.39
C LEU A 310 6.44 -6.11 17.51
N SER A 311 6.35 -5.36 16.42
CA SER A 311 5.42 -4.23 16.29
C SER A 311 4.88 -4.16 14.87
N LEU A 312 3.74 -3.50 14.71
CA LEU A 312 3.15 -3.25 13.40
C LEU A 312 2.98 -1.76 13.17
N MET A 313 3.08 -1.35 11.91
CA MET A 313 2.88 0.03 11.48
C MET A 313 1.98 0.03 10.23
N PRO A 314 0.65 -0.08 10.41
CA PRO A 314 -0.28 -0.01 9.30
C PRO A 314 -0.30 1.41 8.73
N MET A 315 -0.05 1.55 7.44
CA MET A 315 0.00 2.83 6.74
C MET A 315 -0.77 2.76 5.44
N MET A 316 -1.70 3.68 5.22
CA MET A 316 -2.32 3.90 3.92
C MET A 316 -1.53 4.97 3.17
N TYR A 317 -1.08 4.62 1.97
CA TYR A 317 -0.53 5.56 1.00
C TYR A 317 -1.65 6.02 0.07
N MET A 318 -1.95 7.32 0.11
CA MET A 318 -2.87 7.99 -0.79
C MET A 318 -2.08 8.80 -1.82
N ASN A 319 -2.78 9.56 -2.68
CA ASN A 319 -2.17 10.30 -3.78
C ASN A 319 -1.03 11.23 -3.32
N ASP A 320 -1.27 12.02 -2.27
CA ASP A 320 -0.33 13.03 -1.76
C ASP A 320 -0.21 13.01 -0.22
N MET A 321 -0.78 12.01 0.44
CA MET A 321 -0.79 11.92 1.90
C MET A 321 -0.71 10.49 2.40
N MET A 322 -0.21 10.34 3.62
CA MET A 322 -0.17 9.09 4.34
C MET A 322 -1.10 9.16 5.55
N HIS A 323 -1.71 8.03 5.89
CA HIS A 323 -2.59 7.95 7.04
C HIS A 323 -2.43 6.60 7.72
N SER A 324 -2.31 6.57 9.04
CA SER A 324 -2.23 5.32 9.79
C SER A 324 -3.60 4.92 10.33
N THR A 325 -3.62 3.95 11.24
CA THR A 325 -4.83 3.52 11.91
C THR A 325 -4.49 3.02 13.32
N PRO A 326 -5.43 3.10 14.28
CA PRO A 326 -5.21 2.55 15.60
C PRO A 326 -4.96 1.05 15.56
N MET A 327 -4.08 0.61 16.46
CA MET A 327 -3.87 -0.81 16.73
C MET A 327 -4.41 -1.15 18.10
N GLY A 328 -5.09 -2.29 18.22
CA GLY A 328 -5.57 -2.79 19.50
C GLY A 328 -4.44 -3.44 20.28
N GLY A 329 -3.88 -4.52 19.74
CA GLY A 329 -2.82 -5.27 20.39
C GLY A 329 -2.31 -6.44 19.57
N ILE A 330 -1.23 -7.04 20.05
CA ILE A 330 -0.61 -8.25 19.49
C ILE A 330 -0.47 -9.23 20.65
N THR A 331 -0.92 -10.47 20.48
CA THR A 331 -0.81 -11.52 21.50
C THR A 331 -0.28 -12.80 20.87
N GLU A 332 0.68 -13.45 21.51
CA GLU A 332 1.11 -14.77 21.07
C GLU A 332 0.10 -15.83 21.53
N SER A 333 -0.66 -16.39 20.60
CA SER A 333 -1.74 -17.35 20.88
C SER A 333 -1.30 -18.81 20.81
N ALA A 334 -0.26 -19.09 20.03
CA ALA A 334 0.48 -20.34 20.00
C ALA A 334 1.95 -20.07 19.66
N SER A 335 2.82 -21.08 19.77
CA SER A 335 4.25 -20.90 19.48
C SER A 335 4.48 -20.36 18.07
N GLY A 336 4.96 -19.12 17.98
CA GLY A 336 5.21 -18.43 16.72
C GLY A 336 3.97 -17.95 15.98
N VAL A 337 2.79 -17.99 16.61
CA VAL A 337 1.54 -17.47 16.07
C VAL A 337 1.09 -16.28 16.91
N TYR A 338 0.93 -15.14 16.25
CA TYR A 338 0.61 -13.86 16.86
C TYR A 338 -0.73 -13.35 16.35
N ASP A 339 -1.73 -13.26 17.21
CA ASP A 339 -3.02 -12.67 16.90
C ASP A 339 -2.91 -11.15 17.01
N VAL A 340 -3.36 -10.46 15.97
CA VAL A 340 -3.25 -9.01 15.81
C VAL A 340 -4.63 -8.41 15.65
N ILE A 341 -4.86 -7.25 16.28
CA ILE A 341 -6.07 -6.45 16.14
C ILE A 341 -5.72 -5.08 15.58
N ILE A 342 -6.35 -4.70 14.46
CA ILE A 342 -6.22 -3.39 13.83
C ILE A 342 -7.60 -2.77 13.63
N TYR A 343 -7.71 -1.45 13.78
CA TYR A 343 -8.95 -0.72 13.56
C TYR A 343 -8.83 0.21 12.37
N TYR A 344 -9.05 -0.29 11.16
CA TYR A 344 -8.92 0.49 9.92
C TYR A 344 -9.90 1.67 9.88
N LEU A 345 -9.35 2.88 9.75
CA LEU A 345 -10.12 4.14 9.73
C LEU A 345 -10.79 4.39 8.39
N MET A 346 -10.30 3.78 7.30
CA MET A 346 -10.80 3.98 5.94
C MET A 346 -10.63 2.72 5.10
N PRO A 347 -11.55 2.45 4.16
CA PRO A 347 -11.35 1.39 3.16
C PRO A 347 -10.28 1.79 2.15
N SER A 348 -9.75 0.83 1.40
CA SER A 348 -8.93 1.10 0.21
C SER A 348 -9.74 1.78 -0.91
N ARG A 349 -11.05 1.46 -1.00
CA ARG A 349 -11.99 2.02 -1.97
C ARG A 349 -13.36 2.28 -1.32
N MET A 350 -13.95 3.42 -1.64
CA MET A 350 -15.31 3.78 -1.23
C MET A 350 -16.36 3.01 -2.03
N MET A 351 -17.62 3.06 -1.57
CA MET A 351 -18.72 2.32 -2.20
C MET A 351 -19.04 2.79 -3.63
N ASP A 352 -18.75 4.05 -3.93
CA ASP A 352 -18.87 4.64 -5.27
C ASP A 352 -17.71 4.27 -6.21
N GLY A 353 -16.77 3.43 -5.75
CA GLY A 353 -15.59 3.02 -6.48
C GLY A 353 -14.37 3.93 -6.30
N THR A 354 -14.53 5.08 -5.63
CA THR A 354 -13.45 6.05 -5.43
C THR A 354 -12.29 5.43 -4.64
N THR A 355 -11.10 5.51 -5.19
CA THR A 355 -9.87 5.02 -4.55
C THR A 355 -9.41 5.94 -3.44
N MET A 356 -9.21 5.40 -2.25
CA MET A 356 -8.65 6.13 -1.12
C MET A 356 -7.14 5.94 -1.03
N GLY A 357 -6.64 4.74 -1.36
CA GLY A 357 -5.21 4.44 -1.32
C GLY A 357 -4.93 2.96 -1.12
N THR A 358 -3.65 2.63 -0.96
CA THR A 358 -3.17 1.27 -0.68
C THR A 358 -2.71 1.16 0.77
N TRP A 359 -3.17 0.14 1.48
CA TRP A 359 -2.65 -0.19 2.80
C TRP A 359 -1.35 -0.99 2.69
N ASP A 360 -0.37 -0.60 3.48
CA ASP A 360 0.88 -1.31 3.76
C ASP A 360 0.88 -1.69 5.24
N LEU A 361 0.85 -2.99 5.49
CA LEU A 361 0.99 -3.58 6.80
C LEU A 361 2.46 -3.93 7.01
N LYS A 362 3.22 -2.97 7.52
CA LYS A 362 4.61 -3.18 7.91
C LYS A 362 4.69 -3.91 9.25
N VAL A 363 5.16 -5.15 9.23
CA VAL A 363 5.46 -5.97 10.41
C VAL A 363 6.95 -5.83 10.73
N ASN A 364 7.28 -5.21 11.86
CA ASN A 364 8.65 -5.07 12.34
C ASN A 364 8.99 -6.17 13.33
N ILE A 365 10.13 -6.83 13.14
CA ILE A 365 10.71 -7.81 14.05
C ILE A 365 12.13 -7.35 14.37
N GLY A 366 12.28 -6.64 15.50
CA GLY A 366 13.52 -5.95 15.83
C GLY A 366 13.86 -4.88 14.80
N SER A 367 14.96 -5.05 14.07
CA SER A 367 15.38 -4.16 12.97
C SER A 367 14.92 -4.62 11.58
N GLU A 368 14.29 -5.79 11.48
CA GLU A 368 13.84 -6.36 10.21
C GLU A 368 12.36 -6.06 9.97
N SER A 369 11.95 -6.02 8.71
CA SER A 369 10.54 -5.79 8.37
C SER A 369 10.03 -6.60 7.18
N ALA A 370 8.80 -7.08 7.34
CA ALA A 370 7.97 -7.68 6.31
C ALA A 370 6.80 -6.74 5.99
N HIS A 371 6.33 -6.78 4.74
CA HIS A 371 5.26 -5.90 4.25
C HIS A 371 4.16 -6.74 3.60
N PHE A 372 2.91 -6.40 3.89
CA PHE A 372 1.73 -7.02 3.27
C PHE A 372 0.75 -5.93 2.84
N TYR A 373 -0.01 -6.16 1.77
CA TYR A 373 -0.86 -5.14 1.16
C TYR A 373 -2.33 -5.56 1.18
N PRO A 374 -2.99 -5.57 2.35
CA PRO A 374 -4.38 -6.00 2.46
C PRO A 374 -5.32 -5.02 1.75
N ASN A 375 -6.32 -5.56 1.06
CA ASN A 375 -7.41 -4.76 0.53
C ASN A 375 -8.50 -4.58 1.60
N VAL A 376 -8.59 -3.38 2.15
CA VAL A 376 -9.59 -3.05 3.18
C VAL A 376 -10.89 -2.66 2.51
N GLN A 377 -11.94 -3.47 2.66
CA GLN A 377 -13.24 -3.19 2.06
C GLN A 377 -14.10 -2.29 2.94
N MET A 378 -15.12 -1.67 2.33
CA MET A 378 -16.16 -1.01 3.09
C MET A 378 -16.98 -2.05 3.88
N ALA A 379 -17.06 -1.91 5.21
CA ALA A 379 -18.03 -2.63 6.02
C ALA A 379 -19.45 -2.33 5.52
N MET A 380 -20.27 -3.38 5.47
CA MET A 380 -21.66 -3.28 5.03
C MET A 380 -22.45 -2.36 5.97
N MET A 381 -23.20 -1.41 5.41
CA MET A 381 -23.81 -0.27 6.14
C MET A 381 -24.92 -0.63 7.15
N THR A 382 -25.21 -1.92 7.39
CA THR A 382 -26.24 -2.32 8.36
C THR A 382 -25.81 -2.12 9.81
N ASN A 383 -24.50 -2.08 10.07
CA ASN A 383 -23.96 -1.88 11.40
C ASN A 383 -22.92 -0.75 11.41
N THR A 384 -23.01 0.12 12.42
CA THR A 384 -22.00 1.15 12.65
C THR A 384 -20.73 0.50 13.19
N VAL A 385 -19.60 0.68 12.50
CA VAL A 385 -18.30 0.16 12.94
C VAL A 385 -17.46 1.16 13.72
N ARG A 386 -17.74 2.46 13.53
CA ARG A 386 -17.02 3.57 14.16
C ARG A 386 -17.92 4.78 14.34
N VAL A 387 -17.78 5.48 15.47
CA VAL A 387 -18.30 6.83 15.70
C VAL A 387 -17.17 7.75 16.18
N GLN A 388 -17.38 9.06 16.09
CA GLN A 388 -16.41 10.06 16.52
C GLN A 388 -17.04 10.99 17.56
N LEU A 389 -16.32 11.18 18.66
CA LEU A 389 -16.58 12.21 19.66
C LEU A 389 -15.42 13.21 19.67
N LYS A 390 -15.67 14.44 20.09
CA LYS A 390 -14.71 15.54 20.08
C LYS A 390 -14.61 16.22 21.45
N GLY A 391 -13.40 16.68 21.77
CA GLY A 391 -13.16 17.58 22.89
C GLY A 391 -13.95 18.88 22.76
N ILE A 392 -14.21 19.53 23.89
CA ILE A 392 -14.75 20.89 23.91
C ILE A 392 -13.60 21.86 24.18
N ASN A 393 -12.85 21.65 25.26
CA ASN A 393 -11.65 22.41 25.60
C ASN A 393 -10.36 21.63 25.32
N ASP A 394 -10.47 20.32 25.11
CA ASP A 394 -9.36 19.48 24.68
C ASP A 394 -9.16 19.58 23.16
N THR A 395 -8.04 20.21 22.79
CA THR A 395 -7.67 20.57 21.43
C THR A 395 -6.31 20.01 21.04
N ILE A 396 -6.07 19.94 19.74
CA ILE A 396 -4.79 19.59 19.12
C ILE A 396 -4.45 20.61 18.04
N ILE A 397 -3.17 20.70 17.69
CA ILE A 397 -2.74 21.44 16.50
C ILE A 397 -2.77 20.52 15.28
N ASP A 398 -3.62 20.85 14.30
CA ASP A 398 -3.77 20.11 13.05
C ASP A 398 -2.57 20.32 12.10
N MET A 399 -2.60 19.67 10.93
CA MET A 399 -1.55 19.80 9.92
C MET A 399 -1.40 21.20 9.32
N ASN A 400 -2.42 22.05 9.45
CA ASN A 400 -2.40 23.43 9.00
C ASN A 400 -1.87 24.38 10.10
N GLY A 401 -1.50 23.85 11.26
CA GLY A 401 -1.10 24.66 12.41
C GLY A 401 -2.28 25.31 13.13
N LEU A 402 -3.50 24.83 12.90
CA LEU A 402 -4.72 25.36 13.51
C LEU A 402 -5.12 24.53 14.73
N GLU A 403 -5.57 25.21 15.77
CA GLU A 403 -6.14 24.56 16.94
C GLU A 403 -7.54 24.03 16.62
N VAL A 404 -7.73 22.71 16.78
CA VAL A 404 -8.99 22.01 16.51
C VAL A 404 -9.33 21.09 17.67
N PRO A 405 -10.63 20.79 17.92
CA PRO A 405 -11.03 19.81 18.92
C PRO A 405 -10.39 18.43 18.68
N ARG A 406 -9.81 17.83 19.73
CA ARG A 406 -9.28 16.47 19.66
C ARG A 406 -10.41 15.51 19.33
N THR A 407 -10.23 14.68 18.31
CA THR A 407 -11.21 13.67 17.92
C THR A 407 -10.86 12.33 18.54
N TYR A 408 -11.86 11.67 19.11
CA TYR A 408 -11.80 10.33 19.68
C TYR A 408 -12.59 9.38 18.79
N ASN A 409 -11.91 8.42 18.19
CA ASN A 409 -12.56 7.36 17.44
C ASN A 409 -12.99 6.28 18.44
N LEU A 410 -14.28 5.95 18.42
CA LEU A 410 -14.84 4.82 19.15
C LEU A 410 -15.19 3.76 18.11
N PHE A 411 -14.53 2.61 18.17
CA PHE A 411 -14.78 1.48 17.29
C PHE A 411 -15.62 0.44 17.99
N ARG A 412 -16.53 -0.19 17.25
CA ARG A 412 -17.19 -1.40 17.70
C ARG A 412 -16.16 -2.52 17.76
N ASP A 413 -15.81 -2.96 18.96
CA ASP A 413 -14.83 -4.02 19.17
C ASP A 413 -15.48 -5.41 19.13
N ARG A 414 -16.60 -5.57 19.83
CA ARG A 414 -17.31 -6.86 19.91
C ARG A 414 -18.79 -6.64 20.20
N LEU A 415 -19.59 -7.57 19.72
CA LEU A 415 -20.98 -7.74 20.14
C LEU A 415 -21.21 -9.24 20.33
N ALA A 416 -21.63 -9.63 21.53
CA ALA A 416 -21.89 -11.03 21.86
C ALA A 416 -23.15 -11.14 22.72
N THR A 417 -23.97 -12.15 22.46
CA THR A 417 -25.05 -12.54 23.38
C THR A 417 -24.48 -13.55 24.38
N LEU A 418 -24.53 -13.22 25.67
CA LEU A 418 -24.08 -14.10 26.74
C LEU A 418 -25.19 -15.08 27.13
N ASP A 419 -24.84 -16.17 27.81
CA ASP A 419 -25.82 -17.15 28.29
C ASP A 419 -26.89 -16.48 29.20
N GLY A 420 -28.15 -16.57 28.78
CA GLY A 420 -29.32 -16.01 29.48
C GLY A 420 -30.09 -14.98 28.63
N ASP A 421 -31.41 -14.88 28.84
CA ASP A 421 -32.24 -13.88 28.15
C ASP A 421 -31.78 -12.45 28.49
N ASN A 422 -31.67 -11.57 27.49
CA ASN A 422 -31.36 -10.13 27.64
C ASN A 422 -30.00 -9.82 28.28
N ASN A 423 -28.97 -10.61 27.94
CA ASN A 423 -27.62 -10.46 28.48
C ASN A 423 -26.59 -10.24 27.37
N ASP A 424 -26.73 -9.18 26.60
CA ASP A 424 -25.77 -8.83 25.55
C ASP A 424 -24.56 -8.07 26.13
N GLU A 425 -23.41 -8.35 25.55
CA GLU A 425 -22.13 -7.68 25.78
C GLU A 425 -21.75 -6.89 24.53
N PHE A 426 -21.47 -5.59 24.72
CA PHE A 426 -20.98 -4.70 23.68
C PHE A 426 -19.65 -4.11 24.13
N ASP A 427 -18.64 -4.19 23.27
CA ASP A 427 -17.30 -3.70 23.56
C ASP A 427 -16.93 -2.57 22.59
N VAL A 428 -16.26 -1.55 23.11
CA VAL A 428 -15.71 -0.46 22.30
C VAL A 428 -14.21 -0.30 22.52
N PHE A 429 -13.49 -0.02 21.45
CA PHE A 429 -12.09 0.41 21.52
C PHE A 429 -12.01 1.91 21.21
N ILE A 430 -11.26 2.65 22.02
CA ILE A 430 -11.18 4.11 21.94
C ILE A 430 -9.76 4.54 21.61
N ALA A 431 -9.61 5.33 20.54
CA ALA A 431 -8.33 5.89 20.12
C ALA A 431 -8.48 7.38 19.73
N PRO A 432 -7.86 8.32 20.49
CA PRO A 432 -7.73 9.71 20.05
C PRO A 432 -6.88 9.83 18.78
N ILE A 433 -7.13 10.90 18.03
CA ILE A 433 -6.29 11.34 16.92
C ILE A 433 -5.26 12.33 17.47
N GLU A 434 -3.99 11.97 17.37
CA GLU A 434 -2.87 12.87 17.70
C GLU A 434 -2.36 13.52 16.41
N THR A 435 -2.10 12.70 15.41
CA THR A 435 -1.71 13.12 14.05
C THR A 435 -2.37 12.20 13.04
N MET A 436 -2.20 12.46 11.74
CA MET A 436 -2.65 11.54 10.69
C MET A 436 -2.00 10.16 10.74
N THR A 437 -0.95 9.98 11.55
CA THR A 437 -0.19 8.73 11.67
C THR A 437 -0.07 8.23 13.10
N SER A 438 -0.79 8.83 14.06
CA SER A 438 -0.68 8.49 15.48
C SER A 438 -2.07 8.45 16.12
N PHE A 439 -2.45 7.23 16.50
CA PHE A 439 -3.76 6.91 17.08
C PHE A 439 -3.59 5.95 18.27
N PRO A 440 -3.01 6.42 19.39
CA PRO A 440 -2.76 5.54 20.53
C PRO A 440 -4.09 5.09 21.14
N ALA A 441 -4.09 3.91 21.77
CA ALA A 441 -5.21 3.50 22.61
C ALA A 441 -5.38 4.48 23.78
N LEU A 442 -6.62 4.84 24.11
CA LEU A 442 -6.92 5.74 25.23
C LEU A 442 -6.78 5.00 26.57
N ILE A 443 -5.76 5.32 27.34
CA ILE A 443 -5.43 4.65 28.61
C ILE A 443 -5.30 5.71 29.71
N ASP A 444 -5.79 5.40 30.91
CA ASP A 444 -5.65 6.31 32.05
C ASP A 444 -4.18 6.51 32.46
N GLY A 445 -3.82 7.74 32.83
CA GLY A 445 -2.45 8.13 33.18
C GLY A 445 -1.49 8.29 31.99
N MET A 446 -1.94 8.05 30.75
CA MET A 446 -1.11 8.29 29.57
C MET A 446 -0.98 9.78 29.26
N THR A 447 0.13 10.19 28.68
CA THR A 447 0.28 11.54 28.12
C THR A 447 0.08 11.49 26.61
N LEU A 448 -0.97 12.14 26.13
CA LEU A 448 -1.24 12.38 24.73
C LEU A 448 -0.41 13.57 24.23
N MET A 449 0.04 13.48 22.99
CA MET A 449 0.70 14.57 22.28
C MET A 449 -0.36 15.51 21.68
N SER A 450 -0.17 16.81 21.75
CA SER A 450 -1.18 17.77 21.26
C SER A 450 -0.96 18.13 19.79
N GLY A 451 -0.92 17.10 18.96
CA GLY A 451 -0.67 17.19 17.53
C GLY A 451 0.73 17.70 17.17
N MET A 452 0.81 18.61 16.20
CA MET A 452 2.09 19.10 15.65
C MET A 452 2.79 20.17 16.51
N GLY A 453 2.76 20.00 17.84
CA GLY A 453 3.53 20.86 18.77
C GLY A 453 2.72 21.59 19.85
N GLY A 454 1.49 21.16 20.14
CA GLY A 454 0.76 21.66 21.31
C GLY A 454 1.30 21.13 22.65
N ASP A 455 0.74 21.63 23.75
CA ASP A 455 1.10 21.21 25.11
C ASP A 455 0.63 19.77 25.41
N PRO A 456 1.49 18.87 25.93
CA PRO A 456 1.09 17.50 26.24
C PRO A 456 -0.14 17.43 27.16
N TYR A 457 -1.04 16.49 26.86
CA TYR A 457 -2.30 16.31 27.58
C TYR A 457 -2.24 15.03 28.43
N LEU A 458 -2.19 15.17 29.75
CA LEU A 458 -2.26 14.04 30.68
C LEU A 458 -3.71 13.58 30.81
N VAL A 459 -3.96 12.32 30.50
CA VAL A 459 -5.26 11.68 30.74
C VAL A 459 -5.36 11.36 32.23
N ASP A 460 -6.18 12.13 32.94
CA ASP A 460 -6.48 11.93 34.37
C ASP A 460 -7.94 11.50 34.58
N GLY A 461 -8.22 10.21 34.48
CA GLY A 461 -9.54 9.61 34.60
C GLY A 461 -10.29 9.50 33.26
N ILE A 462 -10.88 8.33 33.04
CA ILE A 462 -11.74 8.03 31.90
C ILE A 462 -13.05 7.44 32.45
N THR A 463 -14.18 7.87 31.91
CA THR A 463 -15.48 7.25 32.16
C THR A 463 -16.18 7.03 30.83
N VAL A 464 -16.63 5.80 30.61
CA VAL A 464 -17.38 5.42 29.42
C VAL A 464 -18.71 4.81 29.87
N GLU A 465 -19.80 5.24 29.28
CA GLU A 465 -21.15 4.78 29.60
C GLU A 465 -21.90 4.44 28.31
N ALA A 466 -22.76 3.43 28.33
CA ALA A 466 -23.61 3.08 27.19
C ALA A 466 -25.08 2.96 27.57
N SER A 467 -25.96 3.36 26.67
CA SER A 467 -27.41 3.17 26.77
C SER A 467 -27.95 2.54 25.48
N VAL A 468 -28.93 1.66 25.61
CA VAL A 468 -29.63 1.02 24.49
C VAL A 468 -31.00 1.66 24.31
N ASN A 469 -31.33 2.07 23.08
CA ASN A 469 -32.64 2.59 22.66
C ASN A 469 -33.20 3.65 23.63
N ASP A 470 -32.37 4.64 23.99
CA ASP A 470 -32.69 5.73 24.93
C ASP A 470 -33.03 5.28 26.38
N GLY A 471 -32.55 4.10 26.77
CA GLY A 471 -32.69 3.56 28.12
C GLY A 471 -31.73 4.17 29.15
N THR A 472 -31.55 3.46 30.27
CA THR A 472 -30.61 3.85 31.33
C THR A 472 -29.16 3.59 30.92
N PHE A 473 -28.27 4.54 31.24
CA PHE A 473 -26.84 4.35 31.04
C PHE A 473 -26.27 3.31 32.01
N VAL A 474 -25.43 2.43 31.48
CA VAL A 474 -24.62 1.46 32.22
C VAL A 474 -23.17 1.89 32.11
N ALA A 475 -22.45 1.88 33.23
CA ALA A 475 -21.02 2.17 33.26
C ALA A 475 -20.23 1.04 32.58
N GLY A 476 -19.27 1.41 31.75
CA GLY A 476 -18.35 0.49 31.11
C GLY A 476 -17.28 -0.04 32.08
N ILE A 477 -16.81 -1.24 31.80
CA ILE A 477 -15.69 -1.89 32.49
C ILE A 477 -14.44 -1.69 31.64
N ASP A 478 -13.39 -1.10 32.21
CA ASP A 478 -12.09 -0.96 31.55
C ASP A 478 -11.37 -2.32 31.50
N ASN A 479 -11.10 -2.80 30.29
CA ASN A 479 -10.36 -4.04 30.04
C ASN A 479 -8.86 -3.82 29.80
N GLY A 480 -8.40 -2.57 29.94
CA GLY A 480 -7.07 -2.15 29.54
C GLY A 480 -6.94 -1.96 28.03
N ASN A 481 -5.78 -1.43 27.61
CA ASN A 481 -5.45 -1.19 26.20
C ASN A 481 -6.51 -0.39 25.41
N GLY A 482 -7.26 0.48 26.09
CA GLY A 482 -8.29 1.32 25.48
C GLY A 482 -9.60 0.61 25.12
N THR A 483 -9.82 -0.62 25.58
CA THR A 483 -11.07 -1.37 25.36
C THR A 483 -11.99 -1.31 26.58
N TRP A 484 -13.28 -1.08 26.35
CA TRP A 484 -14.31 -0.97 27.38
C TRP A 484 -15.50 -1.88 27.08
N SER A 485 -15.98 -2.63 28.07
CA SER A 485 -17.12 -3.55 27.93
C SER A 485 -18.37 -3.06 28.66
N PHE A 486 -19.53 -3.26 28.04
CA PHE A 486 -20.84 -3.04 28.63
C PHE A 486 -21.59 -4.38 28.67
N THR A 487 -21.92 -4.87 29.86
CA THR A 487 -22.60 -6.14 30.07
C THR A 487 -24.04 -5.95 30.56
N GLY A 488 -24.89 -6.95 30.36
CA GLY A 488 -26.30 -6.88 30.75
C GLY A 488 -27.13 -5.93 29.89
N LEU A 489 -26.69 -5.65 28.67
CA LEU A 489 -27.48 -4.88 27.71
C LEU A 489 -28.64 -5.72 27.20
N THR A 490 -29.80 -5.09 27.01
CA THR A 490 -30.99 -5.74 26.46
C THR A 490 -31.22 -5.26 25.04
N LEU A 491 -30.75 -6.03 24.05
CA LEU A 491 -31.00 -5.74 22.65
C LEU A 491 -32.26 -6.47 22.16
N ASN A 492 -33.02 -5.81 21.30
CA ASN A 492 -34.17 -6.43 20.65
C ASN A 492 -33.67 -7.40 19.58
N SER A 493 -33.90 -8.70 19.76
CA SER A 493 -33.63 -9.74 18.75
C SER A 493 -34.75 -9.88 17.71
N GLY A 494 -35.87 -9.18 17.91
CA GLY A 494 -37.08 -9.33 17.10
C GLY A 494 -37.87 -10.60 17.43
N THR A 495 -39.16 -10.62 17.12
CA THR A 495 -40.03 -11.80 17.30
C THR A 495 -40.34 -12.50 15.97
N GLY A 496 -39.61 -12.19 14.90
CA GLY A 496 -39.85 -12.68 13.55
C GLY A 496 -38.55 -12.92 12.78
N MET A 497 -38.68 -13.35 11.52
CA MET A 497 -37.52 -13.67 10.65
C MET A 497 -36.74 -12.42 10.17
N GLU A 498 -37.22 -11.22 10.46
CA GLU A 498 -36.58 -9.98 10.03
C GLU A 498 -35.63 -9.46 11.12
N PRO A 499 -34.37 -9.16 10.78
CA PRO A 499 -33.41 -8.62 11.73
C PRO A 499 -33.85 -7.25 12.28
N VAL A 500 -33.67 -7.04 13.58
CA VAL A 500 -34.02 -5.78 14.25
C VAL A 500 -32.77 -4.99 14.57
N ALA A 501 -32.73 -3.74 14.09
CA ALA A 501 -31.69 -2.79 14.43
C ALA A 501 -31.91 -2.25 15.86
N ASN A 502 -30.83 -2.16 16.61
CA ASN A 502 -30.75 -1.55 17.94
C ASN A 502 -29.80 -0.37 17.89
N THR A 503 -30.05 0.61 18.73
CA THR A 503 -29.25 1.82 18.85
C THR A 503 -28.53 1.82 20.19
N ILE A 504 -27.20 1.90 20.16
CA ILE A 504 -26.35 2.00 21.36
C ILE A 504 -25.69 3.38 21.36
N CYS A 505 -26.07 4.22 22.33
CA CYS A 505 -25.51 5.55 22.55
C CYS A 505 -24.37 5.44 23.59
N VAL A 506 -23.14 5.75 23.18
CA VAL A 506 -21.94 5.65 24.02
C VAL A 506 -21.42 7.05 24.36
N ARG A 507 -21.38 7.37 25.66
CA ARG A 507 -20.82 8.62 26.19
C ARG A 507 -19.37 8.39 26.63
N LEU A 508 -18.51 9.36 26.34
CA LEU A 508 -17.11 9.37 26.77
C LEU A 508 -16.84 10.64 27.58
N THR A 509 -16.27 10.49 28.77
CA THR A 509 -15.70 11.58 29.56
C THR A 509 -14.22 11.31 29.79
N VAL A 510 -13.37 12.28 29.47
CA VAL A 510 -11.91 12.19 29.65
C VAL A 510 -11.47 13.39 30.47
N SER A 511 -10.78 13.14 31.59
CA SER A 511 -10.29 14.18 32.51
C SER A 511 -11.37 15.16 32.97
N GLY A 512 -12.55 14.62 33.25
CA GLY A 512 -13.72 15.39 33.71
C GLY A 512 -14.49 16.12 32.60
N GLU A 513 -14.03 16.07 31.34
CA GLU A 513 -14.73 16.67 30.21
C GLU A 513 -15.50 15.62 29.41
N THR A 514 -16.82 15.78 29.32
CA THR A 514 -17.68 14.98 28.44
C THR A 514 -17.46 15.39 26.98
N LYS A 515 -17.13 14.41 26.14
CA LYS A 515 -16.88 14.60 24.71
C LYS A 515 -18.20 14.62 23.95
N THR A 516 -18.24 15.38 22.86
CA THR A 516 -19.48 15.65 22.12
C THR A 516 -19.33 15.37 20.63
N THR A 517 -20.44 15.24 19.93
CA THR A 517 -20.47 15.18 18.47
C THR A 517 -21.65 15.96 17.93
N VAL A 518 -21.80 16.00 16.62
CA VAL A 518 -22.92 16.65 15.94
C VAL A 518 -23.76 15.54 15.29
N ASP A 519 -25.05 15.49 15.64
CA ASP A 519 -26.00 14.54 15.04
C ASP A 519 -26.36 14.92 13.59
N ALA A 520 -27.19 14.12 12.94
CA ALA A 520 -27.59 14.34 11.56
C ALA A 520 -28.40 15.64 11.37
N GLU A 521 -29.05 16.10 12.44
CA GLU A 521 -29.85 17.33 12.50
C GLU A 521 -29.01 18.58 12.82
N GLY A 522 -27.71 18.42 13.10
CA GLY A 522 -26.79 19.51 13.40
C GLY A 522 -26.75 19.91 14.89
N ASN A 523 -27.35 19.14 15.79
CA ASN A 523 -27.32 19.41 17.22
C ASN A 523 -26.06 18.82 17.86
N THR A 524 -25.50 19.55 18.82
CA THR A 524 -24.44 19.02 19.68
C THR A 524 -25.03 18.01 20.67
N VAL A 525 -24.57 16.77 20.59
CA VAL A 525 -24.97 15.66 21.48
C VAL A 525 -23.74 15.11 22.21
N ASP A 526 -23.96 14.47 23.36
CA ASP A 526 -22.92 13.98 24.25
C ASP A 526 -22.64 12.47 24.13
N CYS A 527 -23.16 11.83 23.08
CA CYS A 527 -22.86 10.42 22.80
C CYS A 527 -22.71 10.13 21.31
N GLY A 528 -21.93 9.09 21.02
CA GLY A 528 -21.78 8.52 19.70
C GLY A 528 -22.74 7.34 19.54
N THR A 529 -23.47 7.32 18.44
CA THR A 529 -24.55 6.35 18.23
C THR A 529 -24.14 5.22 17.30
N PHE A 530 -24.13 3.99 17.82
CA PHE A 530 -23.93 2.77 17.05
C PHE A 530 -25.28 2.14 16.68
N THR A 531 -25.46 1.82 15.41
CA THR A 531 -26.52 0.91 14.96
C THR A 531 -25.95 -0.51 14.95
N VAL A 532 -26.60 -1.44 15.64
CA VAL A 532 -26.23 -2.86 15.66
C VAL A 532 -27.45 -3.73 15.40
N THR A 533 -27.24 -4.80 14.64
CA THR A 533 -28.28 -5.73 14.24
C THR A 533 -27.94 -7.12 14.77
N LEU A 534 -28.86 -7.73 15.51
CA LEU A 534 -28.71 -9.13 15.94
C LEU A 534 -29.16 -10.08 14.82
N PRO A 535 -28.54 -11.27 14.66
CA PRO A 535 -29.06 -12.30 13.79
C PRO A 535 -30.48 -12.70 14.23
N SER A 536 -31.39 -12.91 13.27
CA SER A 536 -32.69 -13.52 13.57
C SER A 536 -32.50 -14.93 14.13
N MET A 537 -33.17 -15.26 15.24
CA MET A 537 -33.16 -16.62 15.81
C MET A 537 -33.92 -17.64 14.96
#